data_AF-Q8YV42-F1
#
_entry.id   AF-Q8YV42-F1
#
_cell.length_a   1.000
_cell.length_b   1.000
_cell.length_c   1.000
_cell.angle_alpha   90.00
_cell.angle_beta   90.00
_cell.angle_gamma   90.00
#
_symmetry.space_group_name_H-M   'P 1'
#
loop_
_entity.id
_entity.type
_entity.pdbx_description
1 polymer ?
#
loop_
_entity_poly.entity_id
_entity_poly.type
_entity_poly.pdbx_seq_one_letter_code
_entity_poly.pdbx_strand_id
1 'polypeptide(L)'
;MVKQQSVDEQANGKATSNLTPAQKFLQELWDEHLRLEFDAHNTEDTLATMVEDAYVNGIPVMIGGVGKPALPVVGVDSARKVLDPSLPSNALIDRASDRN
;
A
#
# COMPACT_ATOMS: atom_id res chain seq x y z
N MET A 1 9.60 7.12 28.09
CA MET A 1 8.91 5.96 28.70
C MET A 1 7.64 5.71 27.90
N VAL A 2 7.72 4.87 26.86
CA VAL A 2 6.59 4.56 25.98
C VAL A 2 5.76 3.47 26.67
N LYS A 3 4.50 3.76 26.99
CA LYS A 3 3.57 2.74 27.46
C LYS A 3 3.21 1.86 26.26
N GLN A 4 3.58 0.60 26.33
CA GLN A 4 3.16 -0.43 25.39
C GLN A 4 1.61 -0.42 25.33
N GLN A 5 1.02 -0.18 24.17
CA GLN A 5 -0.39 -0.49 23.96
C GLN A 5 -0.54 -2.01 23.99
N SER A 6 -1.20 -2.56 25.01
CA SER A 6 -1.68 -3.94 24.95
C SER A 6 -2.82 -3.96 23.95
N VAL A 7 -2.58 -4.56 22.79
CA VAL A 7 -3.66 -4.91 21.87
C VAL A 7 -4.43 -6.04 22.56
N ASP A 8 -5.67 -5.77 22.97
CA ASP A 8 -6.55 -6.78 23.55
C ASP A 8 -6.84 -7.86 22.50
N GLU A 9 -6.11 -8.96 22.59
CA GLU A 9 -6.18 -10.13 21.70
C GLU A 9 -7.61 -10.73 21.64
N GLN A 10 -8.39 -10.52 22.71
CA GLN A 10 -9.80 -10.92 22.83
C GLN A 10 -10.75 -10.07 21.96
N ALA A 11 -10.39 -8.82 21.63
CA ALA A 11 -11.21 -7.97 20.76
C ALA A 11 -11.13 -8.42 19.29
N ASN A 12 -9.97 -8.93 18.86
CA ASN A 12 -9.74 -9.39 17.49
C ASN A 12 -10.51 -10.68 17.16
N GLY A 13 -10.58 -11.63 18.11
CA GLY A 13 -11.28 -12.91 17.91
C GLY A 13 -12.81 -12.83 17.86
N LYS A 14 -13.41 -11.75 18.36
CA LYS A 14 -14.88 -11.60 18.41
C LYS A 14 -15.46 -11.03 17.11
N ALA A 15 -14.69 -10.23 16.37
CA ALA A 15 -15.12 -9.54 15.15
C ALA A 15 -15.27 -10.48 13.94
N THR A 16 -14.50 -11.56 13.86
CA THR A 16 -14.45 -12.45 12.69
C THR A 16 -15.59 -13.46 12.61
N SER A 17 -16.36 -13.65 13.69
CA SER A 17 -17.35 -14.74 13.77
C SER A 17 -18.65 -14.52 13.00
N ASN A 18 -19.01 -13.27 12.63
CA ASN A 18 -20.27 -12.95 11.94
C ASN A 18 -20.16 -11.72 11.01
N LEU A 19 -19.34 -11.83 9.96
CA LEU A 19 -19.24 -10.78 8.94
C LEU A 19 -20.42 -10.79 7.98
N THR A 20 -20.92 -9.61 7.62
CA THR A 20 -21.87 -9.43 6.51
C THR A 20 -21.22 -9.80 5.18
N PRO A 21 -22.00 -10.13 4.12
CA PRO A 21 -21.44 -10.42 2.80
C PRO A 21 -20.52 -9.30 2.26
N ALA A 22 -20.88 -8.03 2.47
CA ALA A 22 -20.07 -6.90 2.05
C ALA A 22 -18.74 -6.80 2.82
N GLN A 23 -18.74 -7.08 4.13
CA GLN A 23 -17.52 -7.12 4.92
C GLN A 23 -16.60 -8.27 4.52
N LYS A 24 -17.16 -9.44 4.20
CA LYS A 24 -16.39 -10.57 3.68
C LYS A 24 -15.72 -10.22 2.35
N PHE A 25 -16.47 -9.60 1.43
CA PHE A 25 -15.93 -9.12 0.16
C PHE A 25 -14.75 -8.15 0.36
N LEU A 26 -14.88 -7.17 1.26
CA LEU A 26 -13.77 -6.24 1.53
C LEU A 26 -12.57 -6.94 2.18
N GLN A 27 -12.81 -7.92 3.06
CA GLN A 27 -11.73 -8.71 3.64
C GLN A 27 -11.00 -9.54 2.58
N GLU A 28 -11.74 -10.23 1.71
CA GLU A 28 -11.16 -11.01 0.60
C GLU A 28 -10.36 -10.12 -0.36
N LEU A 29 -10.90 -8.94 -0.69
CA LEU A 29 -10.20 -7.95 -1.52
C LEU A 29 -8.92 -7.43 -0.85
N TRP A 30 -8.96 -7.20 0.46
CA TRP A 30 -7.79 -6.79 1.24
C TRP A 30 -6.73 -7.89 1.34
N ASP A 31 -7.13 -9.14 1.58
CA ASP A 31 -6.22 -10.28 1.62
C ASP A 31 -5.53 -10.48 0.26
N GLU A 32 -6.28 -10.34 -0.84
CA GLU A 32 -5.71 -10.39 -2.19
C GLU A 32 -4.78 -9.20 -2.47
N HIS A 33 -5.15 -7.99 -2.06
CA HIS A 33 -4.30 -6.80 -2.15
C HIS A 33 -2.94 -7.02 -1.50
N LEU A 34 -2.94 -7.49 -0.25
CA LEU A 34 -1.72 -7.76 0.51
C LEU A 34 -0.88 -8.87 -0.11
N ARG A 35 -1.53 -9.93 -0.60
CA ARG A 35 -0.85 -11.03 -1.30
C ARG A 35 -0.13 -10.52 -2.54
N LEU A 36 -0.80 -9.68 -3.34
CA LEU A 36 -0.22 -9.10 -4.55
C LEU A 36 0.95 -8.17 -4.25
N GLU A 37 0.84 -7.34 -3.21
CA GLU A 37 1.87 -6.37 -2.85
C GLU A 37 3.11 -7.01 -2.20
N PHE A 38 2.91 -7.87 -1.20
CA PHE A 38 3.99 -8.32 -0.31
C PHE A 38 4.51 -9.73 -0.61
N ASP A 39 3.70 -10.61 -1.17
CA ASP A 39 4.14 -11.96 -1.56
C ASP A 39 4.53 -11.99 -3.04
N ALA A 40 3.59 -11.63 -3.92
CA ALA A 40 3.82 -11.66 -5.37
C ALA A 40 4.66 -10.48 -5.89
N HIS A 41 4.77 -9.38 -5.13
CA HIS A 41 5.43 -8.14 -5.55
C HIS A 41 4.95 -7.63 -6.93
N ASN A 42 3.68 -7.86 -7.28
CA ASN A 42 3.11 -7.47 -8.58
C ASN A 42 2.37 -6.13 -8.47
N THR A 43 3.06 -5.04 -8.83
CA THR A 43 2.50 -3.69 -8.78
C THR A 43 1.25 -3.51 -9.64
N GLU A 44 1.19 -4.09 -10.84
CA GLU A 44 0.06 -3.89 -11.76
C GLU A 44 -1.22 -4.49 -11.18
N ASP A 45 -1.15 -5.74 -10.72
CA ASP A 45 -2.28 -6.43 -10.11
C ASP A 45 -2.68 -5.78 -8.77
N THR A 46 -1.70 -5.34 -7.95
CA THR A 46 -2.01 -4.58 -6.72
C THR A 46 -2.81 -3.32 -7.05
N LEU A 47 -2.42 -2.54 -8.06
CA LEU A 47 -3.16 -1.35 -8.48
C LEU A 47 -4.54 -1.67 -9.05
N ALA A 48 -4.74 -2.84 -9.65
CA ALA A 48 -6.05 -3.28 -10.14
C ALA A 48 -7.07 -3.45 -9.01
N THR A 49 -6.63 -3.81 -7.80
CA THR A 49 -7.50 -3.92 -6.61
C THR A 49 -7.84 -2.58 -5.95
N MET A 50 -7.12 -1.51 -6.32
CA MET A 50 -7.36 -0.15 -5.80
C MET A 50 -8.41 0.59 -6.66
N VAL A 51 -9.06 1.59 -6.04
CA VAL A 51 -9.91 2.55 -6.77
C VAL A 51 -9.07 3.46 -7.68
N GLU A 52 -9.70 4.07 -8.68
CA GLU A 52 -8.98 4.89 -9.67
C GLU A 52 -8.29 6.12 -9.05
N ASP A 53 -8.97 6.76 -8.10
CA ASP A 53 -8.52 7.94 -7.36
C ASP A 53 -7.80 7.60 -6.04
N ALA A 54 -7.19 6.40 -5.96
CA ALA A 54 -6.53 5.92 -4.76
C ALA A 54 -5.47 6.91 -4.24
N TYR A 55 -5.44 7.09 -2.91
CA TYR A 55 -4.52 8.00 -2.23
C TYR A 55 -3.68 7.24 -1.20
N VAL A 56 -2.36 7.38 -1.29
CA VAL A 56 -1.41 6.79 -0.35
C VAL A 56 -0.53 7.90 0.21
N ASN A 57 -0.31 7.90 1.53
CA ASN A 57 0.60 8.83 2.20
C ASN A 57 1.44 8.10 3.25
N GLY A 58 2.76 8.14 3.08
CA GLY A 58 3.72 7.66 4.07
C GLY A 58 3.80 8.65 5.24
N ILE A 59 3.05 8.40 6.32
CA ILE A 59 2.93 9.27 7.49
C ILE A 59 4.28 9.81 8.04
N PRO A 60 5.36 9.01 8.18
CA PRO A 60 6.61 9.51 8.76
C PRO A 60 7.28 10.64 7.95
N VAL A 61 7.04 10.67 6.64
CA VAL A 61 7.67 11.62 5.70
C VAL A 61 6.66 12.52 5.00
N MET A 62 5.36 12.26 5.19
CA MET A 62 4.25 12.96 4.53
C MET A 62 4.39 13.01 2.99
N ILE A 63 4.97 11.95 2.41
CA ILE A 63 5.15 11.78 0.98
C ILE A 63 4.17 10.71 0.50
N GLY A 64 3.48 11.02 -0.59
CA GLY A 64 2.37 10.22 -1.08
C GLY A 64 2.03 10.50 -2.54
N GLY A 65 1.04 9.78 -3.05
CA GLY A 65 0.55 9.90 -4.42
C GLY A 65 -0.97 9.79 -4.48
N VAL A 66 -1.56 10.42 -5.50
CA VAL A 66 -2.99 10.35 -5.82
C VAL A 66 -3.13 9.72 -7.20
N GLY A 67 -4.05 8.78 -7.33
CA GLY A 67 -4.33 8.06 -8.56
C GLY A 67 -3.32 6.96 -8.86
N LYS A 68 -3.78 5.90 -9.52
CA LYS A 68 -2.95 4.73 -9.88
C LYS A 68 -1.62 5.07 -10.59
N PRO A 69 -1.54 6.08 -11.50
CA PRO A 69 -0.28 6.41 -12.15
C PRO A 69 0.84 6.91 -11.21
N ALA A 70 0.48 7.57 -10.10
CA ALA A 70 1.45 8.14 -9.16
C ALA A 70 1.96 7.12 -8.12
N LEU A 71 1.19 6.06 -7.86
CA LEU A 71 1.48 5.10 -6.79
C LEU A 71 2.76 4.26 -6.99
N PRO A 72 3.12 3.80 -8.21
CA PRO A 72 4.39 3.13 -8.43
C PRO A 72 5.61 3.95 -7.99
N VAL A 73 5.56 5.28 -8.17
CA VAL A 73 6.67 6.19 -7.87
C VAL A 73 6.92 6.24 -6.36
N VAL A 74 5.86 6.34 -5.56
CA VAL A 74 5.95 6.39 -4.09
C VAL A 74 6.12 5.02 -3.43
N GLY A 75 5.73 3.95 -4.13
CA GLY A 75 5.92 2.57 -3.70
C GLY A 75 7.19 1.95 -4.29
N VAL A 76 7.01 1.07 -5.28
CA VAL A 76 8.06 0.19 -5.83
C VAL A 76 9.31 0.93 -6.32
N ASP A 77 9.16 2.10 -6.93
CA ASP A 77 10.29 2.87 -7.46
C ASP A 77 11.13 3.51 -6.35
N SER A 78 10.48 4.00 -5.29
CA SER A 78 11.14 4.52 -4.11
C SER A 78 11.85 3.39 -3.35
N ALA A 79 11.20 2.23 -3.19
CA ALA A 79 11.81 1.05 -2.58
C ALA A 79 13.05 0.57 -3.36
N ARG A 80 12.96 0.50 -4.69
CA ARG A 80 14.08 0.11 -5.56
C ARG A 80 15.29 1.03 -5.39
N LYS A 81 15.06 2.34 -5.24
CA LYS A 81 16.12 3.32 -5.00
C LYS A 81 16.75 3.19 -3.61
N VAL A 82 15.96 2.81 -2.59
CA VAL A 82 16.51 2.50 -1.26
C VAL A 82 17.48 1.32 -1.33
N LEU A 83 17.17 0.32 -2.16
CA LEU A 83 18.02 -0.86 -2.38
C LEU A 83 19.23 -0.59 -3.30
N ASP A 84 19.11 0.35 -4.23
CA ASP A 84 20.18 0.75 -5.15
C ASP A 84 20.45 2.27 -5.08
N PRO A 85 21.40 2.68 -4.23
CA PRO A 85 21.77 4.09 -4.06
C PRO A 85 22.41 4.75 -5.29
N SER A 86 22.80 3.97 -6.31
CA SER A 86 23.37 4.52 -7.54
C SER A 86 22.31 5.16 -8.44
N LEU A 87 21.04 4.84 -8.22
CA LEU A 87 19.91 5.41 -8.97
C LEU A 87 19.69 6.88 -8.59
N PRO A 88 19.77 7.81 -9.55
CA PRO A 88 19.66 9.23 -9.24
C PRO A 88 18.22 9.59 -8.89
N SER A 89 18.05 10.37 -7.82
CA SER A 89 16.73 10.75 -7.27
C SER A 89 15.80 11.44 -8.26
N ASN A 90 16.37 12.29 -9.12
CA ASN A 90 15.62 13.08 -10.10
C ASN A 90 14.98 12.20 -11.20
N ALA A 91 15.52 11.00 -11.47
CA ALA A 91 14.89 10.06 -12.40
C ALA A 91 13.53 9.51 -11.92
N LEU A 92 13.14 9.77 -10.66
CA LEU A 92 11.78 9.50 -10.17
C LEU A 92 10.78 10.57 -10.62
N ILE A 93 11.23 11.82 -10.77
CA ILE A 93 10.40 12.96 -11.18
C ILE A 93 10.01 12.81 -12.66
N ASP A 94 10.97 12.43 -13.51
CA ASP A 94 10.72 12.22 -14.94
C ASP A 94 9.70 11.09 -15.15
N ARG A 95 9.87 9.95 -14.46
CA ARG A 95 8.96 8.80 -14.55
C ARG A 95 7.58 9.01 -13.94
N ALA A 96 7.43 9.98 -13.04
CA ALA A 96 6.12 10.43 -12.59
C ALA A 96 5.43 11.28 -13.66
N SER A 97 6.22 12.11 -14.36
CA SER A 97 5.74 12.99 -15.41
C SER A 97 5.29 12.22 -16.66
N ASP A 98 6.00 11.13 -17.01
CA ASP A 98 5.71 10.32 -18.20
C ASP A 98 4.46 9.42 -18.07
N ARG A 99 3.91 9.26 -16.87
CA ARG A 99 2.73 8.39 -16.61
C ARG A 99 1.41 9.14 -16.50
N ASN A 100 1.43 10.46 -16.65
CA ASN A 100 0.28 11.36 -16.51
C ASN A 100 -0.17 11.90 -17.87
#